data_AF-A0AAV9HPD8-F1
#
_entry.id   AF-A0AAV9HPD8-F1
#
_cell.length_a   1.000
_cell.length_b   1.000
_cell.length_c   1.000
_cell.angle_alpha   90.00
_cell.angle_beta   90.00
_cell.angle_gamma   90.00
#
_symmetry.space_group_name_H-M   'P 1'
#
loop_
_entity.id
_entity.type
_entity.pdbx_description
1 polymer ?
#
loop_
_entity_poly.entity_id
_entity_poly.type
_entity_poly.pdbx_seq_one_letter_code
_entity_poly.pdbx_strand_id
1 'polypeptide(L)'
;MNLFSNNNPSVQIPLVLHLATEIPASLSFLLAPRAQLPSASRDATLILRNFGGSLLSTNLLCLGFLFWSGSRSRSRSRSSSSATIGKDHDHGHGHDGRDDGHEDDVLAGLILLSLASYHFWPIWRAWDRMSRSLSSADSKGKDVDVKSNKVLGGPKVHFVVHVVCLVVLVVGGVMNL
;
A
#
# COMPACT_ATOMS: atom_id res chain seq x y z
N MET A 1 -11.07 -11.26 -17.73
CA MET A 1 -10.12 -10.14 -17.51
C MET A 1 -9.13 -10.54 -16.44
N ASN A 2 -7.98 -11.11 -16.81
CA ASN A 2 -6.90 -11.41 -15.87
C ASN A 2 -5.99 -10.18 -15.75
N LEU A 3 -6.35 -9.24 -14.87
CA LEU A 3 -5.56 -8.05 -14.54
C LEU A 3 -4.26 -8.37 -13.77
N PHE A 4 -4.05 -9.63 -13.38
CA PHE A 4 -2.97 -10.07 -12.49
C PHE A 4 -1.94 -11.03 -13.13
N SER A 5 -2.08 -11.40 -14.41
CA SER A 5 -1.33 -12.55 -14.93
C SER A 5 0.05 -12.25 -15.56
N ASN A 6 0.45 -10.98 -15.71
CA ASN A 6 1.63 -10.61 -16.53
C ASN A 6 2.56 -9.53 -15.93
N ASN A 7 2.50 -9.28 -14.62
CA ASN A 7 3.22 -8.15 -14.00
C ASN A 7 4.18 -8.62 -12.89
N ASN A 8 5.18 -7.80 -12.57
CA ASN A 8 6.22 -8.08 -11.58
C ASN A 8 5.59 -8.28 -10.16
N PRO A 9 5.56 -9.51 -9.63
CA PRO A 9 4.82 -9.81 -8.39
C PRO A 9 5.42 -9.11 -7.17
N SER A 10 6.73 -8.78 -7.22
CA SER A 10 7.44 -8.07 -6.15
C SER A 10 6.93 -6.64 -5.94
N VAL A 11 6.24 -6.06 -6.94
CA VAL A 11 5.66 -4.71 -6.86
C VAL A 11 4.14 -4.75 -6.69
N GLN A 12 3.48 -5.67 -7.41
CA GLN A 12 2.02 -5.73 -7.38
C GLN A 12 1.44 -6.17 -6.05
N ILE A 13 1.99 -7.26 -5.48
CA ILE A 13 1.46 -7.82 -4.23
C ILE A 13 1.53 -6.77 -3.12
N PRO A 14 2.67 -6.08 -2.89
CA PRO A 14 2.71 -4.99 -1.91
C PRO A 14 1.69 -3.88 -2.17
N LEU A 15 1.57 -3.39 -3.41
CA LEU A 15 0.66 -2.29 -3.74
C LEU A 15 -0.81 -2.70 -3.56
N VAL A 16 -1.18 -3.92 -3.96
CA VAL A 16 -2.56 -4.42 -3.80
C VAL A 16 -2.91 -4.58 -2.33
N LEU A 17 -2.00 -5.14 -1.52
CA LEU A 17 -2.22 -5.27 -0.08
C LEU A 17 -2.32 -3.90 0.59
N HIS A 18 -1.44 -2.96 0.24
CA HIS A 18 -1.52 -1.58 0.71
C HIS A 18 -2.88 -0.95 0.36
N LEU A 19 -3.28 -0.99 -0.91
CA LEU A 19 -4.56 -0.46 -1.39
C LEU A 19 -5.77 -1.08 -0.68
N ALA A 20 -5.76 -2.40 -0.47
CA ALA A 20 -6.84 -3.12 0.20
C ALA A 20 -7.01 -2.63 1.66
N THR A 21 -5.92 -2.25 2.32
CA THR A 21 -5.96 -1.73 3.70
C THR A 21 -6.29 -0.25 3.77
N GLU A 22 -5.76 0.56 2.86
CA GLU A 22 -5.84 2.03 2.93
C GLU A 22 -7.11 2.59 2.29
N ILE A 23 -7.73 1.92 1.31
CA ILE A 23 -8.98 2.40 0.70
C ILE A 23 -10.11 2.45 1.74
N PRO A 24 -10.42 1.37 2.49
CA PRO A 24 -11.46 1.43 3.53
C PRO A 24 -11.14 2.47 4.61
N ALA A 25 -9.87 2.60 5.00
CA ALA A 25 -9.43 3.59 5.97
C ALA A 25 -9.66 5.02 5.47
N SER A 26 -9.20 5.34 4.26
CA SER A 26 -9.35 6.65 3.62
C SER A 26 -10.82 7.07 3.50
N LEU A 27 -11.70 6.14 3.08
CA LEU A 27 -13.14 6.36 2.99
C LEU A 27 -13.77 6.57 4.37
N SER A 28 -13.31 5.84 5.39
CA SER A 28 -13.78 6.03 6.76
C SER A 28 -13.43 7.43 7.29
N PHE A 29 -12.20 7.91 7.09
CA PHE A 29 -11.78 9.26 7.48
C PHE A 29 -12.54 10.36 6.72
N LEU A 30 -12.82 10.14 5.43
CA LEU A 30 -13.47 11.12 4.57
C LEU A 30 -14.98 11.22 4.82
N LEU A 31 -15.66 10.07 4.88
CA LEU A 31 -17.13 9.98 4.94
C LEU A 31 -17.66 9.93 6.38
N ALA A 32 -16.89 9.35 7.31
CA ALA A 32 -17.31 9.13 8.70
C ALA A 32 -16.28 9.61 9.74
N PRO A 33 -15.82 10.89 9.70
CA PRO A 33 -14.80 11.39 10.63
C PRO A 33 -15.21 11.28 12.12
N ARG A 34 -16.51 11.31 12.42
CA ARG A 34 -17.03 11.14 13.78
C ARG A 34 -16.89 9.72 14.32
N ALA A 35 -16.77 8.71 13.45
CA ALA A 35 -16.49 7.33 13.87
C ALA A 35 -15.03 7.17 14.34
N GLN A 36 -14.13 8.04 13.85
CA GLN A 36 -12.71 8.04 14.20
C GLN A 36 -12.44 8.81 15.51
N LEU A 37 -13.13 9.94 15.69
CA LEU A 37 -13.07 10.76 16.89
C LEU A 37 -14.50 11.19 17.29
N PRO A 38 -15.14 10.45 18.21
CA PRO A 38 -16.42 10.85 18.78
C PRO A 38 -16.27 12.23 19.45
N SER A 39 -17.23 13.12 19.20
CA SER A 39 -17.23 14.50 19.73
C SER A 39 -16.09 15.40 19.24
N ALA A 40 -15.49 15.12 18.07
CA ALA A 40 -14.49 16.00 17.46
C ALA A 40 -15.03 17.42 17.20
N SER A 41 -14.18 18.42 17.44
CA SER A 41 -14.45 19.80 17.02
C SER A 41 -14.57 19.92 15.49
N ARG A 42 -15.10 21.05 15.01
CA ARG A 42 -15.22 21.31 13.57
C ARG A 42 -13.86 21.28 12.88
N ASP A 43 -12.84 21.86 13.52
CA ASP A 43 -11.48 21.92 12.99
C ASP A 43 -10.85 20.53 12.94
N ALA A 44 -11.00 19.73 14.00
CA ALA A 44 -10.56 18.33 14.00
C ALA A 44 -11.24 17.51 12.90
N THR A 45 -12.54 17.76 12.64
CA THR A 45 -13.27 17.10 11.55
C THR A 45 -12.70 17.45 10.17
N LEU A 46 -12.31 18.71 9.95
CA LEU A 46 -11.68 19.14 8.70
C LEU A 46 -10.29 18.52 8.52
N ILE A 47 -9.49 18.46 9.59
CA ILE A 47 -8.19 17.79 9.58
C ILE A 47 -8.35 16.32 9.20
N LEU A 48 -9.33 15.62 9.78
CA LEU A 48 -9.59 14.20 9.46
C LEU A 48 -10.00 14.01 8.00
N ARG A 49 -10.83 14.90 7.45
CA ARG A 49 -11.24 14.84 6.04
C ARG A 49 -10.08 15.13 5.10
N ASN A 50 -9.25 16.13 5.40
CA ASN A 50 -8.07 16.44 4.62
C ASN A 50 -7.08 15.26 4.63
N PHE A 51 -6.88 14.64 5.80
CA PHE A 51 -6.09 13.42 5.93
C PHE A 51 -6.66 12.25 5.13
N GLY A 52 -7.97 12.02 5.20
CA GLY A 52 -8.66 11.00 4.38
C GLY A 52 -8.52 11.26 2.87
N GLY A 53 -8.59 12.52 2.44
CA GLY A 53 -8.36 12.92 1.05
C GLY A 53 -6.92 12.68 0.60
N SER A 54 -5.94 12.99 1.46
CA SER A 54 -4.52 12.69 1.21
C SER A 54 -4.28 11.18 1.03
N LEU A 55 -4.85 10.35 1.90
CA LEU A 55 -4.80 8.88 1.77
C LEU A 55 -5.47 8.38 0.49
N LEU A 56 -6.61 8.96 0.12
CA LEU A 56 -7.27 8.59 -1.12
C LEU A 56 -6.41 8.96 -2.33
N SER A 57 -5.73 10.11 -2.30
CA SER A 57 -4.82 10.53 -3.37
C SER A 57 -3.62 9.58 -3.52
N THR A 58 -3.02 9.11 -2.43
CA THR A 58 -1.91 8.12 -2.50
C THR A 58 -2.40 6.79 -3.05
N ASN A 59 -3.61 6.36 -2.70
CA ASN A 59 -4.25 5.18 -3.27
C ASN A 59 -4.51 5.34 -4.79
N LEU A 60 -4.97 6.51 -5.24
CA LEU A 60 -5.15 6.78 -6.66
C LEU A 60 -3.82 6.77 -7.44
N LEU A 61 -2.73 7.28 -6.85
CA LEU A 61 -1.39 7.19 -7.45
C LEU A 61 -0.93 5.74 -7.58
N CYS A 62 -1.13 4.92 -6.54
CA CYS A 62 -0.80 3.49 -6.57
C CYS A 62 -1.61 2.75 -7.65
N LEU A 63 -2.91 3.07 -7.78
CA LEU A 63 -3.75 2.53 -8.85
C LEU A 63 -3.25 2.97 -10.24
N GLY A 64 -2.96 4.25 -10.41
CA GLY A 64 -2.40 4.79 -11.65
C GLY A 64 -1.11 4.07 -12.05
N PHE A 65 -0.22 3.83 -11.09
CA PHE A 65 1.03 3.09 -11.30
C PHE A 65 0.76 1.64 -11.75
N LEU A 66 -0.17 0.93 -11.10
CA LEU A 66 -0.56 -0.44 -11.50
C LEU A 66 -1.17 -0.50 -12.91
N PHE A 67 -2.03 0.45 -13.27
CA PHE A 67 -2.65 0.53 -14.59
C PHE A 67 -1.65 0.91 -15.69
N TRP A 68 -0.75 1.84 -15.38
CA TRP A 68 0.29 2.29 -16.31
C TRP A 68 1.31 1.19 -16.59
N SER A 69 1.82 0.53 -15.54
CA SER A 69 2.74 -0.61 -15.65
C SER A 69 2.16 -1.74 -16.52
N GLY A 70 0.86 -2.06 -16.34
CA GLY A 70 0.18 -3.06 -17.15
C GLY A 70 0.02 -2.66 -18.62
N SER A 71 -0.14 -1.37 -18.91
CA SER A 71 -0.30 -0.85 -20.28
C SER A 71 1.02 -0.89 -21.07
N ARG A 72 2.14 -0.57 -20.40
CA ARG A 72 3.49 -0.56 -20.99
C ARG A 72 3.97 -1.97 -21.36
N SER A 73 3.68 -2.96 -20.52
CA SER A 73 3.98 -4.38 -20.77
C SER A 73 3.31 -4.92 -22.04
N ARG A 74 2.08 -4.47 -22.32
CA ARG A 74 1.32 -4.90 -23.52
C ARG A 74 1.92 -4.33 -24.82
N SER A 75 2.41 -3.08 -24.79
CA SER A 75 3.06 -2.46 -25.95
C SER A 75 4.39 -3.14 -26.31
N ARG A 76 5.20 -3.51 -25.30
CA ARG A 76 6.48 -4.21 -25.50
C ARG A 76 6.27 -5.58 -26.17
N SER A 77 5.27 -6.34 -25.72
CA SER A 77 4.92 -7.65 -26.32
C SER A 77 4.50 -7.59 -27.80
N ARG A 78 3.75 -6.55 -28.22
CA ARG A 78 3.39 -6.36 -29.65
C ARG A 78 4.59 -6.04 -30.53
N SER A 79 5.55 -5.27 -30.01
CA SER A 79 6.76 -4.91 -30.76
C SER A 79 7.65 -6.11 -31.06
N SER A 80 7.81 -7.03 -30.08
CA SER A 80 8.62 -8.24 -30.25
C SER A 80 8.01 -9.24 -31.24
N SER A 81 6.68 -9.35 -31.31
CA SER A 81 6.00 -10.23 -32.28
C SER A 81 6.01 -9.70 -33.71
N SER A 82 6.09 -8.38 -33.91
CA SER A 82 6.26 -7.80 -35.26
C SER A 82 7.70 -7.91 -35.77
N ALA A 83 8.69 -7.88 -34.88
CA ALA A 83 10.11 -7.99 -35.24
C ALA A 83 10.51 -9.38 -35.76
N THR A 84 9.72 -10.43 -35.52
CA THR A 84 9.99 -11.79 -36.02
C THR A 84 9.55 -12.05 -37.47
N ILE A 85 8.91 -11.09 -38.15
CA ILE A 85 8.37 -11.28 -39.52
C ILE A 85 9.18 -10.51 -40.60
N GLY A 86 10.09 -9.61 -40.24
CA GLY A 86 10.91 -8.89 -41.21
C GLY A 86 12.38 -8.91 -40.80
N LYS A 87 13.16 -9.83 -41.35
CA LYS A 87 14.60 -9.90 -41.10
C LYS A 87 15.37 -10.04 -42.40
N ASP A 88 15.43 -8.96 -43.17
CA ASP A 88 16.44 -8.76 -44.21
C ASP A 88 17.07 -7.36 -44.03
N HIS A 89 18.37 -7.37 -43.75
CA HIS A 89 19.35 -6.29 -43.87
C HIS A 89 19.03 -4.91 -43.27
N ASP A 90 19.60 -4.60 -42.10
CA ASP A 90 20.36 -3.35 -41.95
C ASP A 90 21.42 -3.39 -40.84
N HIS A 91 22.55 -2.74 -41.10
CA HIS A 91 23.65 -2.48 -40.17
C HIS A 91 23.53 -1.05 -39.65
N GLY A 92 23.27 -0.85 -38.36
CA GLY A 92 23.31 0.50 -37.81
C GLY A 92 22.99 0.62 -36.34
N HIS A 93 24.06 0.75 -35.53
CA HIS A 93 24.11 1.41 -34.22
C HIS A 93 22.93 1.21 -33.25
N GLY A 94 22.94 0.07 -32.55
CA GLY A 94 22.11 -0.15 -31.37
C GLY A 94 22.69 0.60 -30.16
N HIS A 95 22.11 1.76 -29.85
CA HIS A 95 22.24 2.40 -28.54
C HIS A 95 20.90 2.24 -27.80
N ASP A 96 21.01 1.66 -26.60
CA ASP A 96 20.23 2.06 -25.43
C ASP A 96 18.74 1.64 -25.31
N GLY A 97 18.51 0.35 -25.14
CA GLY A 97 17.21 -0.20 -24.72
C GLY A 97 17.30 -1.14 -23.51
N ARG A 98 18.40 -1.04 -22.75
CA ARG A 98 18.69 -1.87 -21.57
C ARG A 98 18.59 -1.08 -20.26
N ASP A 99 18.77 0.24 -20.31
CA ASP A 99 18.71 1.10 -19.12
C ASP A 99 17.26 1.42 -18.70
N ASP A 100 16.32 1.40 -19.65
CA ASP A 100 14.90 1.74 -19.42
C ASP A 100 14.18 0.85 -18.39
N GLY A 101 14.48 -0.45 -18.37
CA GLY A 101 13.85 -1.39 -17.44
C GLY A 101 14.42 -1.30 -16.02
N HIS A 102 15.72 -1.05 -15.90
CA HIS A 102 16.37 -0.94 -14.59
C HIS A 102 15.93 0.33 -13.85
N GLU A 103 15.80 1.45 -14.55
CA GLU A 103 15.27 2.70 -13.97
C GLU A 103 13.82 2.55 -13.49
N ASP A 104 12.97 1.87 -14.28
CA ASP A 104 11.57 1.59 -13.92
C ASP A 104 11.48 0.73 -12.64
N ASP A 105 12.36 -0.28 -12.49
CA ASP A 105 12.43 -1.13 -11.30
C ASP A 105 12.92 -0.34 -10.07
N VAL A 106 13.99 0.44 -10.19
CA VAL A 106 14.51 1.28 -9.10
C VAL A 106 13.46 2.30 -8.64
N LEU A 107 12.76 2.93 -9.58
CA LEU A 107 11.66 3.84 -9.26
C LEU A 107 10.53 3.13 -8.51
N ALA A 108 10.15 1.92 -8.93
CA ALA A 108 9.18 1.11 -8.22
C ALA A 108 9.65 0.78 -6.79
N GLY A 109 10.92 0.40 -6.63
CA GLY A 109 11.56 0.15 -5.34
C GLY A 109 11.47 1.34 -4.39
N LEU A 110 11.82 2.53 -4.89
CA LEU A 110 11.75 3.79 -4.13
C LEU A 110 10.32 4.17 -3.74
N ILE A 111 9.34 3.98 -4.64
CA ILE A 111 7.92 4.22 -4.34
C ILE A 111 7.45 3.29 -3.21
N LEU A 112 7.78 2.00 -3.28
CA LEU A 112 7.41 1.02 -2.25
C LEU A 112 8.03 1.35 -0.88
N LEU A 113 9.31 1.74 -0.85
CA LEU A 113 9.97 2.16 0.39
C LEU A 113 9.40 3.46 0.95
N SER A 114 9.04 4.41 0.09
CA SER A 114 8.35 5.63 0.48
C SER A 114 6.99 5.32 1.13
N LEU A 115 6.19 4.45 0.53
CA LEU A 115 4.91 3.98 1.09
C LEU A 115 5.10 3.20 2.39
N ALA A 116 6.16 2.39 2.50
CA ALA A 116 6.49 1.66 3.72
C ALA A 116 6.67 2.60 4.92
N SER A 117 7.33 3.76 4.72
CA SER A 117 7.60 4.72 5.79
C SER A 117 6.33 5.25 6.48
N TYR A 118 5.20 5.30 5.76
CA TYR A 118 3.93 5.74 6.32
C TYR A 118 3.43 4.83 7.45
N HIS A 119 3.72 3.53 7.39
CA HIS A 119 3.15 2.56 8.33
C HIS A 119 3.80 2.59 9.73
N PHE A 120 4.93 3.26 9.92
CA PHE A 120 5.54 3.42 11.25
C PHE A 120 4.59 4.10 12.24
N TRP A 121 3.89 5.15 11.82
CA TRP A 121 3.02 5.91 12.70
C TRP A 121 1.76 5.12 13.13
N PRO A 122 1.00 4.47 12.23
CA PRO A 122 -0.09 3.56 12.62
C PRO A 122 0.35 2.43 13.55
N ILE A 123 1.53 1.83 13.32
CA ILE A 123 2.11 0.79 14.19
C ILE A 123 2.35 1.35 15.59
N TRP A 124 3.04 2.48 15.69
CA TRP A 124 3.29 3.14 16.98
C TRP A 124 2.00 3.51 17.71
N ARG A 125 1.02 4.07 17.01
CA ARG A 125 -0.29 4.41 17.58
C ARG A 125 -1.03 3.17 18.10
N ALA A 126 -1.00 2.06 17.38
CA ALA A 126 -1.61 0.82 17.82
C ALA A 126 -0.87 0.23 19.03
N TRP A 127 0.46 0.31 19.04
CA TRP A 127 1.31 -0.10 20.15
C TRP A 127 1.03 0.70 21.44
N ASP A 128 0.96 2.03 21.37
CA ASP A 128 0.63 2.89 22.53
C ASP A 128 -0.72 2.50 23.14
N ARG A 129 -1.75 2.27 22.31
CA ARG A 129 -3.07 1.80 22.76
C ARG A 129 -3.01 0.44 23.47
N MET A 130 -2.23 -0.51 22.93
CA MET A 130 -2.04 -1.82 23.56
C MET A 130 -1.29 -1.71 24.88
N SER A 131 -0.25 -0.87 24.94
CA SER A 131 0.56 -0.66 26.14
C SER A 131 -0.28 -0.08 27.28
N ARG A 132 -1.10 0.93 27.01
CA ARG A 132 -2.03 1.51 28.00
C ARG A 132 -3.11 0.52 28.47
N SER A 133 -3.60 -0.32 27.56
CA SER A 133 -4.58 -1.36 27.88
C SER A 133 -4.00 -2.43 28.80
N LEU A 134 -2.72 -2.80 28.60
CA LEU A 134 -2.01 -3.75 29.43
C LEU A 134 -1.78 -3.21 30.85
N SER A 135 -1.33 -1.96 30.99
CA SER A 135 -1.17 -1.31 32.29
C SER A 135 -2.47 -1.16 33.07
N SER A 136 -3.59 -0.94 32.36
CA SER A 136 -4.92 -0.83 32.98
C SER A 136 -5.48 -2.18 33.42
N ALA A 137 -5.10 -3.27 32.75
CA ALA A 137 -5.51 -4.63 33.11
C ALA A 137 -4.78 -5.13 34.37
N ASP A 138 -3.52 -4.73 34.56
CA ASP A 138 -2.73 -5.10 35.74
C ASP A 138 -3.27 -4.45 37.04
N SER A 139 -3.93 -3.29 36.90
CA SER A 139 -4.57 -2.57 38.01
C SER A 139 -5.97 -3.11 38.37
N LYS A 140 -6.59 -3.91 37.51
CA LYS A 140 -7.97 -4.37 37.67
C LYS A 140 -7.96 -5.88 37.87
N GLY A 141 -7.73 -6.27 39.13
CA GLY A 141 -7.70 -7.65 39.56
C GLY A 141 -8.88 -8.47 39.02
N LYS A 142 -8.58 -9.74 38.68
CA LYS A 142 -9.49 -10.86 38.38
C LYS A 142 -10.93 -10.56 38.78
N ASP A 143 -11.77 -10.20 37.82
CA ASP A 143 -13.21 -10.44 37.95
C ASP A 143 -13.89 -10.41 36.57
N VAL A 144 -14.55 -11.54 36.32
CA VAL A 144 -15.56 -11.84 35.30
C VAL A 144 -15.09 -11.96 33.85
N ASP A 145 -14.94 -13.23 33.46
CA ASP A 145 -14.99 -13.79 32.11
C ASP A 145 -16.30 -13.39 31.40
N VAL A 146 -16.37 -12.16 30.90
CA VAL A 146 -17.33 -11.80 29.87
C VAL A 146 -16.64 -12.05 28.54
N LYS A 147 -17.03 -13.17 27.93
CA LYS A 147 -16.76 -13.62 26.57
C LYS A 147 -17.18 -12.52 25.58
N SER A 148 -16.41 -11.43 25.50
CA SER A 148 -16.71 -10.33 24.58
C SER A 148 -16.45 -10.85 23.18
N ASN A 149 -17.52 -10.86 22.38
CA ASN A 149 -17.44 -11.20 20.97
C ASN A 149 -16.37 -10.30 20.36
N LYS A 150 -15.25 -10.91 19.95
CA LYS A 150 -14.09 -10.22 19.41
C LYS A 150 -14.51 -9.54 18.11
N VAL A 151 -14.92 -8.29 18.21
CA VAL A 151 -15.17 -7.43 17.05
C VAL A 151 -13.85 -7.33 16.29
N LEU A 152 -13.82 -7.82 15.04
CA LEU A 152 -12.68 -7.67 14.14
C LEU A 152 -12.46 -6.17 13.91
N GLY A 153 -11.55 -5.57 14.68
CA GLY A 153 -11.30 -4.12 14.63
C GLY A 153 -10.52 -3.52 15.82
N GLY A 154 -10.04 -4.35 16.75
CA GLY A 154 -9.28 -3.88 17.90
C GLY A 154 -7.86 -3.40 17.57
N PRO A 155 -7.18 -2.70 18.52
CA PRO A 155 -5.80 -2.21 18.34
C PRO A 155 -4.80 -3.28 17.88
N LYS A 156 -4.98 -4.53 18.33
CA LYS A 156 -4.15 -5.67 17.91
C LYS A 156 -4.28 -5.97 16.42
N VAL A 157 -5.49 -5.96 15.87
CA VAL A 157 -5.72 -6.22 14.44
C VAL A 157 -5.07 -5.11 13.61
N HIS A 158 -5.29 -3.85 14.01
CA HIS A 158 -4.70 -2.69 13.34
C HIS A 158 -3.16 -2.74 13.34
N PHE A 159 -2.55 -3.13 14.46
CA PHE A 159 -1.12 -3.33 14.55
C PHE A 159 -0.63 -4.39 13.56
N VAL A 160 -1.25 -5.58 13.56
CA VAL A 160 -0.84 -6.69 12.67
C VAL A 160 -0.98 -6.30 11.20
N VAL A 161 -2.09 -5.69 10.81
CA VAL A 161 -2.33 -5.26 9.42
C VAL A 161 -1.23 -4.30 8.95
N HIS A 162 -0.88 -3.29 9.75
CA HIS A 162 0.15 -2.34 9.35
C HIS A 162 1.57 -2.91 9.40
N VAL A 163 1.88 -3.83 10.32
CA VAL A 163 3.16 -4.54 10.32
C VAL A 163 3.30 -5.40 9.06
N VAL A 164 2.25 -6.14 8.67
CA VAL A 164 2.25 -6.93 7.44
C VAL A 164 2.42 -6.04 6.22
N CYS A 165 1.67 -4.94 6.11
CA CYS A 165 1.85 -3.97 5.02
C CYS A 165 3.27 -3.41 4.98
N LEU A 166 3.83 -3.00 6.12
CA LEU A 166 5.21 -2.53 6.22
C LEU A 166 6.19 -3.56 5.68
N VAL A 167 6.12 -4.81 6.16
CA VAL A 167 7.05 -5.88 5.76
C VAL A 167 6.95 -6.14 4.26
N VAL A 168 5.75 -6.26 3.71
CA VAL A 168 5.58 -6.58 2.29
C VAL A 168 6.06 -5.42 1.40
N LEU A 169 5.81 -4.17 1.79
CA LEU A 169 6.30 -2.99 1.07
C LEU A 169 7.83 -2.85 1.13
N VAL A 170 8.44 -3.11 2.29
CA VAL A 170 9.91 -3.09 2.43
C VAL A 170 10.56 -4.19 1.61
N VAL A 171 10.05 -5.42 1.69
CA VAL A 171 10.59 -6.55 0.92
C VAL A 171 10.45 -6.28 -0.58
N GLY A 172 9.27 -5.85 -1.03
CA GLY A 172 9.06 -5.45 -2.43
C GLY A 172 10.00 -4.31 -2.84
N GLY A 173 10.16 -3.29 -2.00
CA GLY A 173 11.05 -2.17 -2.26
C GLY A 173 12.50 -2.59 -2.45
N VAL A 174 13.04 -3.37 -1.50
CA VAL A 174 14.43 -3.85 -1.54
C VAL A 174 14.68 -4.81 -2.71
N MET A 175 13.70 -5.62 -3.11
CA MET A 175 13.85 -6.53 -4.25
C MET A 175 13.93 -5.82 -5.62
N ASN A 176 13.58 -4.54 -5.70
CA ASN A 176 13.62 -3.76 -6.94
C ASN A 176 14.67 -2.63 -6.88
N LEU A 177 15.53 -2.61 -5.86
CA LEU A 177 16.75 -1.78 -5.80
C LEU A 177 17.97 -2.60 -6.22
#